data_AF-A0A812UK04-F1
#
_entry.id   AF-A0A812UK04-F1
#
_cell.length_a   1.000
_cell.length_b   1.000
_cell.length_c   1.000
_cell.angle_alpha   90.00
_cell.angle_beta   90.00
_cell.angle_gamma   90.00
#
_symmetry.space_group_name_H-M   'P 1'
#
loop_
_entity.id
_entity.type
_entity.pdbx_description
1 polymer ?
#
loop_
_entity_poly.entity_id
_entity_poly.type
_entity_poly.pdbx_seq_one_letter_code
_entity_poly.pdbx_strand_id
1 'polypeptide(L)'
;MPSVPADRGYVDCALAKLREELASEIQRLDARLNSVVPSNNNTVDVELVDLQSVDLANSAEINKSPRSTNAKKDPIADAVDITASGSATMFGFGRQEDAVKGAVGAKAGETRATELQSSGEVNMVCFDRKSAWSLPLVLTWQSISDGIFSILLLLLNAAMQILFTSILLSPSFLGNGFDEQVEGARIWRRSSAHDAKNMDLAQRSLATRVCHEDDSLIFSTGQAALVGEINSFLGLSTLQFEDQGDLDSTFEPGVLLAVLCILLWNLCIYREFRSIWFVLQGVFLSSGASERPLSGRRAAAMAFVCLGRAAIGGSLLVAGSLWLAGTTSITELMLNSVALEAVLHVDEFIFSGLLPTRLQQQIQELPPVQLRRARRCHRAENLVLASLLAASLLLPYALLLRPLSQQAGSGHKHGKRYNAKSS
;
A
#
# COMPACT_ATOMS: atom_id res chain seq x y z
N MET A 1 16.25 12.71 -38.07
CA MET A 1 15.59 11.44 -37.76
C MET A 1 14.10 11.71 -37.61
N PRO A 2 13.20 10.94 -38.25
CA PRO A 2 11.77 11.17 -38.11
C PRO A 2 11.34 10.80 -36.67
N SER A 3 10.56 11.67 -36.05
CA SER A 3 9.93 11.43 -34.75
C SER A 3 8.98 10.24 -34.85
N VAL A 4 9.29 9.16 -34.15
CA VAL A 4 8.39 8.01 -34.00
C VAL A 4 7.17 8.48 -33.21
N PRO A 5 5.95 8.45 -33.77
CA PRO A 5 4.76 8.82 -33.01
C PRO A 5 4.57 7.82 -31.87
N ALA A 6 4.44 8.32 -30.65
CA ALA A 6 4.10 7.53 -29.48
C ALA A 6 2.76 6.81 -29.76
N ASP A 7 2.82 5.48 -29.74
CA ASP A 7 1.78 4.59 -30.26
C ASP A 7 0.58 4.52 -29.30
N ARG A 8 -0.31 5.52 -29.36
CA ARG A 8 -1.59 5.54 -28.61
C ARG A 8 -2.40 4.25 -28.80
N GLY A 9 -2.24 3.57 -29.93
CA GLY A 9 -2.97 2.34 -30.25
C GLY A 9 -2.68 1.17 -29.30
N TYR A 10 -1.52 1.11 -28.66
CA TYR A 10 -1.18 -0.01 -27.78
C TYR A 10 -1.90 0.08 -26.43
N VAL A 11 -2.04 1.29 -25.89
CA VAL A 11 -2.76 1.53 -24.63
C VAL A 11 -4.26 1.29 -24.84
N ASP A 12 -4.82 1.75 -25.95
CA ASP A 12 -6.23 1.53 -26.29
C ASP A 12 -6.53 0.03 -26.51
N CYS A 13 -5.61 -0.72 -27.13
CA CYS A 13 -5.73 -2.16 -27.32
C CYS A 13 -5.64 -2.93 -25.98
N ALA A 14 -4.73 -2.53 -25.09
CA ALA A 14 -4.62 -3.12 -23.76
C ALA A 14 -5.87 -2.85 -22.89
N LEU A 15 -6.41 -1.62 -22.94
CA LEU A 15 -7.65 -1.25 -22.27
C LEU A 15 -8.87 -2.00 -22.82
N ALA A 16 -8.94 -2.19 -24.14
CA ALA A 16 -10.00 -2.98 -24.77
C ALA A 16 -9.94 -4.44 -24.32
N LYS A 17 -8.74 -5.04 -24.30
CA LYS A 17 -8.54 -6.42 -23.85
C LYS A 17 -8.87 -6.61 -22.37
N LEU A 18 -8.50 -5.66 -21.53
CA LEU A 18 -8.84 -5.68 -20.09
C LEU A 18 -10.36 -5.57 -19.89
N ARG A 19 -11.05 -4.74 -20.68
CA ARG A 19 -12.52 -4.64 -20.65
C ARG A 19 -13.19 -5.95 -21.05
N GLU A 20 -12.69 -6.63 -22.07
CA GLU A 20 -13.22 -7.93 -22.50
C GLU A 20 -13.00 -9.03 -21.44
N GLU A 21 -11.81 -9.12 -20.85
CA GLU A 21 -11.54 -10.07 -19.77
C GLU A 21 -12.43 -9.81 -18.56
N LEU A 22 -12.58 -8.54 -18.15
CA LEU A 22 -13.44 -8.17 -17.02
C LEU A 22 -14.92 -8.47 -17.30
N ALA A 23 -15.40 -8.18 -18.51
CA ALA A 23 -16.76 -8.51 -18.92
C ALA A 23 -17.01 -10.03 -18.90
N SER A 24 -16.02 -10.82 -19.33
CA SER A 24 -16.12 -12.28 -19.33
C SER A 24 -16.19 -12.87 -17.93
N GLU A 25 -15.41 -12.34 -16.97
CA GLU A 25 -15.47 -12.81 -15.58
C GLU A 25 -16.74 -12.33 -14.85
N ILE A 26 -17.24 -11.14 -15.16
CA ILE A 26 -18.56 -10.71 -14.66
C ILE A 26 -19.65 -11.68 -15.13
N GLN A 27 -19.65 -12.09 -16.41
CA GLN A 27 -20.59 -13.09 -16.92
C GLN A 27 -20.42 -14.48 -16.25
N ARG A 28 -19.18 -14.93 -16.02
CA ARG A 28 -18.93 -16.20 -15.33
C ARG A 28 -19.40 -16.15 -13.88
N LEU A 29 -19.15 -15.06 -13.18
CA LEU A 29 -19.62 -14.87 -11.82
C LEU A 29 -21.14 -14.82 -11.75
N ASP A 30 -21.80 -14.13 -12.67
CA ASP A 30 -23.27 -14.07 -12.74
C ASP A 30 -23.88 -15.45 -13.06
N ALA A 31 -23.28 -16.20 -13.99
CA ALA A 31 -23.69 -17.58 -14.28
C ALA A 31 -23.50 -18.51 -13.07
N ARG A 32 -22.37 -18.39 -12.34
CA ARG A 32 -22.14 -19.15 -11.10
C ARG A 32 -23.13 -18.75 -10.00
N LEU A 33 -23.42 -17.46 -9.86
CA LEU A 33 -24.39 -16.94 -8.89
C LEU A 33 -25.80 -17.49 -9.16
N ASN A 34 -26.22 -17.49 -10.43
CA ASN A 34 -27.52 -18.02 -10.86
C ASN A 34 -27.59 -19.56 -10.75
N SER A 35 -26.46 -20.27 -10.81
CA SER A 35 -26.42 -21.72 -10.61
C SER A 35 -26.44 -22.13 -9.13
N VAL A 36 -25.88 -21.32 -8.24
CA VAL A 36 -25.76 -21.62 -6.79
C VAL A 36 -27.00 -21.17 -6.03
N VAL A 37 -27.77 -20.24 -6.56
CA VAL A 37 -29.07 -19.84 -6.00
C VAL A 37 -30.18 -20.48 -6.82
N PRO A 38 -30.61 -21.72 -6.52
CA PRO A 38 -31.86 -22.22 -7.07
C PRO A 38 -32.97 -21.24 -6.65
N SER A 39 -33.80 -20.84 -7.62
CA SER A 39 -35.04 -20.09 -7.38
C SER A 39 -36.00 -20.99 -6.60
N ASN A 40 -35.72 -21.17 -5.32
CA ASN A 40 -36.55 -21.91 -4.40
C ASN A 40 -36.70 -21.03 -3.15
N ASN A 41 -37.94 -20.67 -2.85
CA ASN A 41 -38.34 -19.66 -1.87
C ASN A 41 -38.03 -20.03 -0.41
N ASN A 42 -37.13 -20.99 -0.15
CA ASN A 42 -36.84 -21.49 1.18
C ASN A 42 -35.37 -21.28 1.52
N THR A 43 -35.17 -20.40 2.49
CA THR A 43 -33.90 -20.03 3.13
C THR A 43 -33.15 -21.25 3.66
N VAL A 44 -31.92 -21.46 3.17
CA VAL A 44 -30.93 -22.37 3.76
C VAL A 44 -29.75 -21.53 4.23
N ASP A 45 -29.45 -21.61 5.53
CA ASP A 45 -28.28 -20.99 6.15
C ASP A 45 -27.01 -21.79 5.81
N VAL A 46 -26.02 -21.10 5.24
CA VAL A 46 -24.68 -21.64 5.00
C VAL A 46 -23.76 -20.99 6.02
N GLU A 47 -23.25 -21.81 6.94
CA GLU A 47 -22.25 -21.46 7.94
C GLU A 47 -20.89 -21.29 7.23
N LEU A 48 -20.32 -20.09 7.28
CA LEU A 48 -19.02 -19.78 6.66
C LEU A 48 -17.97 -19.76 7.77
N VAL A 49 -17.02 -20.69 7.68
CA VAL A 49 -15.87 -20.83 8.58
C VAL A 49 -14.92 -19.63 8.39
N ASP A 50 -14.65 -18.92 9.48
CA ASP A 50 -13.71 -17.80 9.54
C ASP A 50 -12.26 -18.32 9.46
N LEU A 51 -11.51 -17.84 8.47
CA LEU A 51 -10.07 -18.03 8.33
C LEU A 51 -9.34 -16.80 8.89
N GLN A 52 -9.26 -16.69 10.21
CA GLN A 52 -8.37 -15.76 10.93
C GLN A 52 -7.75 -16.44 12.16
N SER A 53 -6.94 -17.48 11.92
CA SER A 53 -5.98 -17.95 12.93
C SER A 53 -4.85 -18.72 12.24
N VAL A 54 -3.87 -17.99 11.71
CA VAL A 54 -2.55 -18.56 11.46
C VAL A 54 -1.66 -18.04 12.57
N ASP A 55 -1.56 -18.84 13.63
CA ASP A 55 -0.63 -18.65 14.74
C ASP A 55 0.81 -18.86 14.24
N LEU A 56 1.63 -17.81 14.29
CA LEU A 56 3.09 -17.93 14.28
C LEU A 56 3.59 -17.93 15.73
N ALA A 57 3.49 -19.09 16.37
CA ALA A 57 4.23 -19.41 17.57
C ALA A 57 5.57 -20.07 17.15
N ASN A 58 6.68 -19.32 17.25
CA ASN A 58 8.02 -19.84 17.57
C ASN A 58 9.08 -18.74 17.42
N SER A 59 9.52 -18.16 18.54
CA SER A 59 10.94 -17.87 18.83
C SER A 59 11.04 -17.06 20.13
N ALA A 60 11.24 -17.78 21.23
CA ALA A 60 11.71 -17.22 22.48
C ALA A 60 12.76 -18.18 23.03
N GLU A 61 14.04 -17.93 22.74
CA GLU A 61 15.16 -18.28 23.63
C GLU A 61 16.48 -17.71 23.10
N ILE A 62 17.45 -17.51 24.01
CA ILE A 62 18.85 -17.05 23.83
C ILE A 62 18.99 -15.51 23.83
N ASN A 63 19.69 -14.81 24.72
CA ASN A 63 20.54 -15.17 25.87
C ASN A 63 20.63 -13.99 26.84
N LYS A 64 20.80 -14.28 28.14
CA LYS A 64 21.12 -13.31 29.20
C LYS A 64 22.64 -13.15 29.36
N SER A 65 23.03 -11.99 29.93
CA SER A 65 24.19 -11.73 30.82
C SER A 65 25.45 -11.12 30.18
N PRO A 66 26.36 -10.47 30.94
CA PRO A 66 26.14 -9.41 31.93
C PRO A 66 27.04 -8.17 31.75
N ARG A 67 26.63 -7.14 32.50
CA ARG A 67 27.32 -5.91 32.90
C ARG A 67 28.73 -6.17 33.47
N SER A 68 29.74 -5.46 32.98
CA SER A 68 31.02 -5.25 33.68
C SER A 68 31.47 -3.79 33.52
N THR A 69 31.68 -3.16 34.67
CA THR A 69 32.39 -1.90 34.88
C THR A 69 33.88 -2.06 34.57
N ASN A 70 34.52 -1.06 33.95
CA ASN A 70 35.67 -0.38 34.54
C ASN A 70 36.19 0.77 33.66
N ALA A 71 36.54 1.85 34.36
CA ALA A 71 37.14 3.05 33.85
C ALA A 71 38.60 2.85 33.44
N LYS A 72 39.04 3.53 32.37
CA LYS A 72 40.39 4.11 32.31
C LYS A 72 40.40 5.31 31.37
N LYS A 73 40.90 6.41 31.93
CA LYS A 73 41.09 7.74 31.36
C LYS A 73 42.49 7.77 30.76
N ASP A 74 42.65 8.29 29.54
CA ASP A 74 43.73 9.21 29.13
C ASP A 74 43.45 9.76 27.72
N PRO A 75 43.96 10.98 27.39
CA PRO A 75 43.60 11.72 26.19
C PRO A 75 44.68 11.64 25.09
N ILE A 76 44.32 11.94 23.83
CA ILE A 76 45.01 12.83 22.87
C ILE A 76 44.56 12.57 21.41
N ALA A 77 44.22 13.68 20.74
CA ALA A 77 44.25 14.02 19.32
C ALA A 77 43.34 13.32 18.28
N ASP A 78 42.44 14.14 17.74
CA ASP A 78 42.24 14.44 16.32
C ASP A 78 42.04 13.29 15.32
N ALA A 79 40.78 13.06 14.97
CA ALA A 79 40.35 12.90 13.58
C ALA A 79 38.83 13.15 13.50
N VAL A 80 38.47 14.21 12.77
CA VAL A 80 37.10 14.47 12.32
C VAL A 80 36.81 13.48 11.20
N ASP A 81 35.92 12.52 11.44
CA ASP A 81 35.34 11.70 10.39
C ASP A 81 33.82 11.68 10.54
N ILE A 82 33.15 12.24 9.54
CA ILE A 82 31.70 12.38 9.46
C ILE A 82 31.17 11.09 8.87
N THR A 83 30.79 10.14 9.72
CA THR A 83 29.95 9.00 9.34
C THR A 83 28.61 9.11 10.06
N ALA A 84 27.62 9.66 9.34
CA ALA A 84 26.23 9.65 9.76
C ALA A 84 25.66 8.23 9.57
N SER A 85 25.91 7.35 10.54
CA SER A 85 25.17 6.09 10.70
C SER A 85 23.98 6.36 11.62
N GLY A 86 22.86 6.75 11.02
CA GLY A 86 21.58 6.91 11.69
C GLY A 86 20.91 5.56 11.87
N SER A 87 21.18 4.90 12.99
CA SER A 87 20.46 3.71 13.44
C SER A 87 19.00 4.06 13.77
N ALA A 88 18.10 3.80 12.83
CA ALA A 88 16.65 3.90 13.02
C ALA A 88 16.11 2.57 13.59
N THR A 89 16.25 2.38 14.90
CA THR A 89 15.50 1.37 15.65
C THR A 89 14.51 2.07 16.55
N MET A 90 13.35 2.47 16.01
CA MET A 90 12.22 2.92 16.83
C MET A 90 10.89 2.84 16.06
N PHE A 91 10.42 1.63 15.79
CA PHE A 91 8.99 1.38 15.54
C PHE A 91 8.54 0.27 16.49
N GLY A 92 8.11 0.68 17.68
CA GLY A 92 7.39 -0.19 18.58
C GLY A 92 5.97 -0.36 18.05
N PHE A 93 5.68 -1.55 17.51
CA PHE A 93 4.31 -1.99 17.29
C PHE A 93 3.56 -1.89 18.63
N GLY A 94 2.62 -0.95 18.72
CA GLY A 94 1.76 -0.76 19.88
C GLY A 94 0.95 -2.03 20.13
N ARG A 95 1.36 -2.78 21.16
CA ARG A 95 0.66 -3.92 21.71
C ARG A 95 -0.66 -3.45 22.31
N GLN A 96 -1.78 -3.75 21.66
CA GLN A 96 -3.12 -3.54 22.21
C GLN A 96 -3.41 -4.67 23.21
N GLU A 97 -3.03 -4.48 24.47
CA GLU A 97 -3.47 -5.32 25.58
C GLU A 97 -4.82 -4.83 26.07
N ASP A 98 -5.90 -5.32 25.45
CA ASP A 98 -7.25 -5.16 26.01
C ASP A 98 -7.52 -6.25 27.05
N ALA A 99 -7.85 -5.78 28.25
CA ALA A 99 -8.03 -6.55 29.47
C ALA A 99 -9.26 -7.48 29.39
N VAL A 100 -9.02 -8.79 29.28
CA VAL A 100 -10.02 -9.82 29.61
C VAL A 100 -9.94 -10.12 31.11
N LYS A 101 -10.72 -9.38 31.91
CA LYS A 101 -11.01 -9.71 33.32
C LYS A 101 -12.43 -10.23 33.45
N GLY A 102 -12.54 -11.55 33.64
CA GLY A 102 -13.37 -12.19 34.65
C GLY A 102 -14.90 -12.14 34.53
N ALA A 103 -15.49 -13.29 34.19
CA ALA A 103 -16.76 -13.75 34.77
C ALA A 103 -16.91 -15.27 34.58
N VAL A 104 -16.35 -16.06 35.52
CA VAL A 104 -16.72 -17.46 35.71
C VAL A 104 -17.69 -17.51 36.88
N GLY A 105 -18.96 -17.80 36.58
CA GLY A 105 -20.03 -17.95 37.56
C GLY A 105 -21.14 -18.81 36.96
N ALA A 106 -21.21 -20.06 37.43
CA ALA A 106 -22.11 -21.10 36.96
C ALA A 106 -23.60 -20.82 37.20
N LYS A 107 -24.45 -21.30 36.29
CA LYS A 107 -25.73 -21.91 36.66
C LYS A 107 -26.23 -22.85 35.55
N ALA A 108 -26.43 -24.10 35.94
CA ALA A 108 -27.04 -25.16 35.16
C ALA A 108 -28.56 -25.11 35.32
N GLY A 109 -29.25 -25.40 34.21
CA GLY A 109 -30.62 -25.91 34.21
C GLY A 109 -31.70 -24.91 33.80
N GLU A 110 -32.07 -24.91 32.51
CA GLU A 110 -33.47 -24.77 32.10
C GLU A 110 -33.61 -25.31 30.67
N THR A 111 -34.52 -26.25 30.48
CA THR A 111 -34.73 -26.98 29.23
C THR A 111 -35.90 -26.34 28.48
N ARG A 112 -35.70 -26.05 27.19
CA ARG A 112 -36.72 -26.13 26.12
C ARG A 112 -37.76 -24.99 26.01
N ALA A 113 -37.36 -23.94 25.31
CA ALA A 113 -38.24 -23.19 24.40
C ALA A 113 -37.48 -22.92 23.10
N THR A 114 -37.67 -23.83 22.13
CA THR A 114 -37.09 -23.75 20.78
C THR A 114 -38.01 -22.88 19.92
N GLU A 115 -38.09 -21.59 20.23
CA GLU A 115 -38.76 -20.61 19.38
C GLU A 115 -37.70 -19.96 18.50
N LEU A 116 -37.99 -19.79 17.21
CA LEU A 116 -37.13 -19.24 16.16
C LEU A 116 -36.69 -17.79 16.47
N GLN A 117 -35.82 -17.61 17.47
CA GLN A 117 -34.87 -16.52 17.48
C GLN A 117 -33.77 -16.88 16.49
N SER A 118 -34.06 -16.69 15.20
CA SER A 118 -33.04 -16.23 14.26
C SER A 118 -32.57 -14.87 14.78
N SER A 119 -31.78 -14.89 15.86
CA SER A 119 -31.14 -13.75 16.48
C SER A 119 -30.25 -13.15 15.40
N GLY A 120 -30.81 -12.17 14.69
CA GLY A 120 -30.08 -11.43 13.68
C GLY A 120 -28.94 -10.75 14.39
N GLU A 121 -27.75 -11.31 14.23
CA GLU A 121 -26.51 -10.81 14.82
C GLU A 121 -26.39 -9.31 14.58
N VAL A 122 -26.62 -8.53 15.63
CA VAL A 122 -26.55 -7.07 15.57
C VAL A 122 -25.08 -6.71 15.61
N ASN A 123 -24.50 -6.58 14.43
CA ASN A 123 -23.14 -6.07 14.28
C ASN A 123 -23.09 -4.60 14.75
N MET A 124 -22.44 -4.39 15.89
CA MET A 124 -22.25 -3.07 16.47
C MET A 124 -21.09 -2.37 15.76
N VAL A 125 -21.36 -1.26 15.08
CA VAL A 125 -20.32 -0.48 14.40
C VAL A 125 -19.89 0.65 15.33
N CYS A 126 -18.67 0.56 15.83
CA CYS A 126 -18.04 1.66 16.54
C CYS A 126 -17.46 2.65 15.53
N PHE A 127 -17.78 3.94 15.70
CA PHE A 127 -17.04 4.99 15.00
C PHE A 127 -15.57 4.92 15.40
N ASP A 128 -14.68 5.19 14.45
CA ASP A 128 -13.26 5.31 14.74
C ASP A 128 -13.03 6.54 15.63
N ARG A 129 -12.81 6.29 16.92
CA ARG A 129 -12.75 7.30 17.98
C ARG A 129 -11.46 8.13 17.95
N LYS A 130 -10.50 7.77 17.09
CA LYS A 130 -9.16 8.37 17.05
C LYS A 130 -8.91 9.24 15.83
N SER A 131 -9.92 9.49 15.00
CA SER A 131 -9.75 10.22 13.75
C SER A 131 -10.36 11.63 13.82
N ALA A 132 -9.59 12.65 13.38
CA ALA A 132 -10.04 14.05 13.28
C ALA A 132 -11.27 14.21 12.37
N TRP A 133 -11.49 13.26 11.46
CA TRP A 133 -12.64 13.22 10.56
C TRP A 133 -13.98 12.97 11.28
N SER A 134 -13.96 12.53 12.55
CA SER A 134 -15.14 12.34 13.40
C SER A 134 -15.63 13.62 14.08
N LEU A 135 -14.83 14.70 14.08
CA LEU A 135 -15.16 15.98 14.74
C LEU A 135 -16.52 16.59 14.34
N PRO A 136 -17.02 16.48 13.10
CA PRO A 136 -18.31 17.06 12.74
C PRO A 136 -19.50 16.44 13.51
N LEU A 137 -19.35 15.25 14.09
CA LEU A 137 -20.35 14.66 14.98
C LEU A 137 -20.52 15.49 16.26
N VAL A 138 -19.42 16.05 16.78
CA VAL A 138 -19.37 16.73 18.08
C VAL A 138 -19.64 18.23 17.97
N LEU A 139 -19.46 18.83 16.77
CA LEU A 139 -19.65 20.28 16.52
C LEU A 139 -21.00 20.86 16.96
N THR A 140 -22.00 20.01 17.18
CA THR A 140 -23.37 20.44 17.44
C THR A 140 -23.78 20.41 18.91
N TRP A 141 -22.90 19.96 19.80
CA TRP A 141 -23.16 19.87 21.24
C TRP A 141 -22.34 20.85 22.09
N GLN A 142 -21.49 21.68 21.47
CA GLN A 142 -20.42 22.39 22.15
C GLN A 142 -20.59 23.90 22.22
N SER A 143 -19.78 24.52 23.08
CA SER A 143 -19.50 25.95 23.05
C SER A 143 -18.99 26.38 21.66
N ILE A 144 -19.26 27.63 21.28
CA ILE A 144 -18.77 28.24 20.02
C ILE A 144 -17.23 28.12 19.92
N SER A 145 -16.52 28.26 21.05
CA SER A 145 -15.05 28.15 21.10
C SER A 145 -14.56 26.78 20.62
N ASP A 146 -15.16 25.71 21.12
CA ASP A 146 -14.75 24.34 20.83
C ASP A 146 -15.15 23.94 19.41
N GLY A 147 -16.25 24.52 18.92
CA GLY A 147 -16.67 24.42 17.52
C GLY A 147 -15.65 25.03 16.56
N ILE A 148 -15.20 26.26 16.83
CA ILE A 148 -14.17 26.94 16.04
C ILE A 148 -12.87 26.13 16.05
N PHE A 149 -12.45 25.66 17.23
CA PHE A 149 -11.24 24.87 17.38
C PHE A 149 -11.32 23.54 16.59
N SER A 150 -12.46 22.84 16.64
CA SER A 150 -12.68 21.59 15.90
C SER A 150 -12.66 21.82 14.38
N ILE A 151 -13.23 22.92 13.89
CA ILE A 151 -13.17 23.30 12.46
C ILE A 151 -11.72 23.58 12.06
N LEU A 152 -10.96 24.32 12.88
CA LEU A 152 -9.57 24.63 12.61
C LEU A 152 -8.72 23.34 12.53
N LEU A 153 -8.93 22.38 13.45
CA LEU A 153 -8.25 21.10 13.40
C LEU A 153 -8.61 20.28 12.17
N LEU A 154 -9.88 20.26 11.77
CA LEU A 154 -10.32 19.57 10.56
C LEU A 154 -9.67 20.17 9.30
N LEU A 155 -9.59 21.50 9.23
CA LEU A 155 -8.91 22.21 8.13
C LEU A 155 -7.41 21.96 8.12
N LEU A 156 -6.75 21.98 9.29
CA LEU A 156 -5.33 21.67 9.41
C LEU A 156 -5.03 20.24 8.94
N ASN A 157 -5.85 19.27 9.37
CA ASN A 157 -5.75 17.89 8.94
C ASN A 157 -5.89 17.74 7.42
N ALA A 158 -6.94 18.30 6.85
CA ALA A 158 -7.16 18.28 5.41
C ALA A 158 -5.99 18.96 4.65
N ALA A 159 -5.51 20.10 5.14
CA ALA A 159 -4.38 20.81 4.53
C ALA A 159 -3.11 19.97 4.52
N MET A 160 -2.76 19.31 5.63
CA MET A 160 -1.58 18.44 5.69
C MET A 160 -1.69 17.25 4.73
N GLN A 161 -2.83 16.56 4.70
CA GLN A 161 -3.00 15.43 3.78
C GLN A 161 -2.97 15.87 2.30
N ILE A 162 -3.57 17.03 1.97
CA ILE A 162 -3.51 17.62 0.63
C ILE A 162 -2.07 17.98 0.25
N LEU A 163 -1.30 18.56 1.17
CA LEU A 163 0.11 18.89 0.94
C LEU A 163 0.93 17.62 0.70
N PHE A 164 0.79 16.58 1.52
CA PHE A 164 1.47 15.30 1.30
C PHE A 164 1.11 14.69 -0.05
N THR A 165 -0.19 14.64 -0.38
CA THR A 165 -0.66 14.15 -1.68
C THR A 165 -0.05 14.95 -2.83
N SER A 166 0.03 16.28 -2.69
CA SER A 166 0.61 17.16 -3.72
C SER A 166 2.11 16.96 -3.89
N ILE A 167 2.83 16.71 -2.80
CA ILE A 167 4.26 16.39 -2.81
C ILE A 167 4.48 15.04 -3.51
N LEU A 168 3.70 14.02 -3.16
CA LEU A 168 3.80 12.68 -3.77
C LEU A 168 3.48 12.69 -5.27
N LEU A 169 2.56 13.55 -5.71
CA LEU A 169 2.23 13.73 -7.13
C LEU A 169 3.17 14.68 -7.87
N SER A 170 4.11 15.33 -7.17
CA SER A 170 5.02 16.28 -7.81
C SER A 170 6.00 15.54 -8.73
N PRO A 171 6.31 16.08 -9.92
CA PRO A 171 7.27 15.47 -10.84
C PRO A 171 8.65 15.29 -10.21
N SER A 172 9.04 16.19 -9.30
CA SER A 172 10.31 16.10 -8.58
C SER A 172 10.39 14.86 -7.68
N PHE A 173 9.25 14.38 -7.16
CA PHE A 173 9.20 13.24 -6.26
C PHE A 173 8.96 11.92 -6.99
N LEU A 174 8.15 11.93 -8.05
CA LEU A 174 7.98 10.78 -8.94
C LEU A 174 9.26 10.49 -9.76
N GLY A 175 10.19 11.44 -9.81
CA GLY A 175 11.44 11.33 -10.52
C GLY A 175 11.27 11.48 -12.04
N ASN A 176 12.40 11.45 -12.73
CA ASN A 176 12.38 11.37 -14.19
C ASN A 176 11.84 10.00 -14.59
N GLY A 177 10.92 9.99 -15.56
CA GLY A 177 10.33 8.75 -16.06
C GLY A 177 11.42 7.76 -16.48
N PHE A 178 11.15 6.47 -16.27
CA PHE A 178 12.10 5.40 -16.61
C PHE A 178 12.66 5.53 -18.05
N ASP A 179 11.82 5.99 -18.98
CA ASP A 179 12.22 6.24 -20.37
C ASP A 179 13.38 7.25 -20.51
N GLU A 180 13.44 8.28 -19.67
CA GLU A 180 14.52 9.27 -19.69
C GLU A 180 15.83 8.67 -19.18
N GLN A 181 15.77 7.82 -18.14
CA GLN A 181 16.94 7.10 -17.64
C GLN A 181 17.47 6.10 -18.67
N VAL A 182 16.56 5.38 -19.34
CA VAL A 182 16.91 4.47 -20.43
C VAL A 182 17.56 5.22 -21.59
N GLU A 183 17.04 6.38 -21.98
CA GLU A 183 17.64 7.16 -23.05
C GLU A 183 18.99 7.74 -22.64
N GLY A 184 19.13 8.20 -21.39
CA GLY A 184 20.42 8.60 -20.81
C GLY A 184 21.46 7.47 -20.87
N ALA A 185 21.07 6.26 -20.51
CA ALA A 185 21.93 5.07 -20.60
C ALA A 185 22.30 4.72 -22.05
N ARG A 186 21.37 4.87 -23.01
CA ARG A 186 21.64 4.68 -24.44
C ARG A 186 22.61 5.71 -25.00
N ILE A 187 22.43 6.99 -24.64
CA ILE A 187 23.32 8.08 -25.05
C ILE A 187 24.72 7.79 -24.51
N TRP A 188 24.85 7.52 -23.21
CA TRP A 188 26.13 7.16 -22.58
C TRP A 188 26.79 5.96 -23.28
N ARG A 189 26.01 4.92 -23.61
CA ARG A 189 26.51 3.73 -24.30
C ARG A 189 27.10 4.06 -25.67
N ARG A 190 26.45 4.94 -26.44
CA ARG A 190 26.89 5.31 -27.79
C ARG A 190 28.03 6.34 -27.78
N SER A 191 28.06 7.26 -26.82
CA SER A 191 29.03 8.35 -26.79
C SER A 191 30.31 8.00 -26.05
N SER A 192 30.19 7.44 -24.84
CA SER A 192 31.31 7.37 -23.89
C SER A 192 31.75 5.95 -23.61
N ALA A 193 30.80 5.00 -23.58
CA ALA A 193 31.08 3.64 -23.09
C ALA A 193 31.97 2.81 -24.03
N HIS A 194 31.99 3.16 -25.32
CA HIS A 194 32.83 2.52 -26.35
C HIS A 194 33.90 3.45 -26.94
N ASP A 195 34.11 4.65 -26.36
CA ASP A 195 35.17 5.55 -26.82
C ASP A 195 36.54 4.92 -26.50
N ALA A 196 37.43 4.87 -27.49
CA ALA A 196 38.80 4.36 -27.35
C ALA A 196 39.59 5.11 -26.26
N LYS A 197 39.25 6.37 -25.98
CA LYS A 197 39.85 7.16 -24.90
C LYS A 197 39.57 6.61 -23.50
N ASN A 198 38.46 5.88 -23.34
CA ASN A 198 38.02 5.32 -22.07
C ASN A 198 38.30 3.81 -21.97
N MET A 199 39.07 3.24 -22.91
CA MET A 199 39.50 1.85 -22.83
C MET A 199 40.62 1.69 -21.79
N ASP A 200 40.61 0.55 -21.10
CA ASP A 200 41.69 0.21 -20.18
C ASP A 200 42.95 -0.26 -20.92
N LEU A 201 44.02 -0.53 -20.17
CA LEU A 201 45.28 -1.07 -20.73
C LEU A 201 45.10 -2.44 -21.39
N ALA A 202 44.07 -3.19 -21.00
CA ALA A 202 43.70 -4.48 -21.59
C ALA A 202 42.76 -4.33 -22.80
N GLN A 203 42.56 -3.11 -23.30
CA GLN A 203 41.66 -2.79 -24.43
C GLN A 203 40.20 -3.20 -24.18
N ARG A 204 39.77 -3.28 -22.92
CA ARG A 204 38.37 -3.49 -22.55
C ARG A 204 37.65 -2.15 -22.57
N SER A 205 36.47 -2.14 -23.18
CA SER A 205 35.61 -0.96 -23.20
C SER A 205 35.06 -0.64 -21.81
N LEU A 206 34.75 0.64 -21.56
CA LEU A 206 34.12 1.09 -20.33
C LEU A 206 32.77 0.39 -20.10
N ALA A 207 32.01 0.15 -21.17
CA ALA A 207 30.78 -0.64 -21.12
C ALA A 207 31.00 -2.04 -20.54
N THR A 208 32.05 -2.73 -21.01
CA THR A 208 32.39 -4.08 -20.55
C THR A 208 32.73 -4.08 -19.06
N ARG A 209 33.52 -3.11 -18.60
CA ARG A 209 33.91 -2.99 -17.20
C ARG A 209 32.70 -2.68 -16.31
N VAL A 210 31.81 -1.78 -16.73
CA VAL A 210 30.56 -1.46 -16.02
C VAL A 210 29.66 -2.70 -15.91
N CYS A 211 29.51 -3.48 -16.98
CA CYS A 211 28.72 -4.72 -16.95
C CYS A 211 29.35 -5.84 -16.10
N HIS A 212 30.65 -5.75 -15.80
CA HIS A 212 31.34 -6.65 -14.89
C HIS A 212 31.45 -6.10 -13.46
N GLU A 213 30.77 -4.99 -13.15
CA GLU A 213 30.76 -4.36 -11.82
C GLU A 213 32.19 -4.09 -11.30
N ASP A 214 33.07 -3.60 -12.18
CA ASP A 214 34.48 -3.32 -11.83
C ASP A 214 34.60 -2.10 -10.88
N ASP A 215 34.92 -2.36 -9.61
CA ASP A 215 35.09 -1.35 -8.56
C ASP A 215 36.17 -0.29 -8.87
N SER A 216 37.09 -0.56 -9.80
CA SER A 216 38.17 0.37 -10.15
C SER A 216 37.74 1.49 -11.12
N LEU A 217 36.44 1.58 -11.45
CA LEU A 217 35.89 2.59 -12.34
C LEU A 217 35.71 3.95 -11.63
N ILE A 218 36.72 4.83 -11.77
CA ILE A 218 36.61 6.23 -11.32
C ILE A 218 35.59 7.01 -12.17
N PHE A 219 35.49 6.67 -13.46
CA PHE A 219 34.53 7.25 -14.40
C PHE A 219 33.39 6.26 -14.64
N SER A 220 32.14 6.68 -14.43
CA SER A 220 30.90 5.88 -14.58
C SER A 220 30.46 5.03 -13.37
N THR A 221 30.81 5.46 -12.16
CA THR A 221 30.29 4.86 -10.91
C THR A 221 28.76 4.80 -10.88
N GLY A 222 28.08 5.85 -11.37
CA GLY A 222 26.62 5.89 -11.43
C GLY A 222 26.02 4.81 -12.35
N GLN A 223 26.64 4.53 -13.49
CA GLN A 223 26.19 3.49 -14.42
C GLN A 223 26.47 2.09 -13.89
N ALA A 224 27.60 1.88 -13.20
CA ALA A 224 27.90 0.63 -12.52
C ALA A 224 26.90 0.35 -11.39
N ALA A 225 26.60 1.35 -10.55
CA ALA A 225 25.59 1.25 -9.51
C ALA A 225 24.21 0.93 -10.08
N LEU A 226 23.78 1.64 -11.13
CA LEU A 226 22.49 1.40 -11.80
C LEU A 226 22.39 -0.02 -12.36
N VAL A 227 23.46 -0.53 -12.99
CA VAL A 227 23.48 -1.92 -13.50
C VAL A 227 23.42 -2.93 -12.36
N GLY A 228 24.16 -2.72 -11.28
CA GLY A 228 24.12 -3.58 -10.09
C GLY A 228 22.73 -3.60 -9.45
N GLU A 229 22.07 -2.44 -9.32
CA GLU A 229 20.70 -2.35 -8.81
C GLU A 229 19.72 -3.14 -9.68
N ILE A 230 19.77 -2.96 -11.01
CA ILE A 230 18.94 -3.69 -11.98
C ILE A 230 19.20 -5.20 -11.90
N ASN A 231 20.46 -5.63 -11.83
CA ASN A 231 20.82 -7.04 -11.72
C ASN A 231 20.26 -7.63 -10.43
N SER A 232 20.38 -6.92 -9.30
CA SER A 232 19.82 -7.37 -8.02
C SER A 232 18.29 -7.43 -8.05
N PHE A 233 17.65 -6.45 -8.69
CA PHE A 233 16.19 -6.37 -8.79
C PHE A 233 15.61 -7.50 -9.63
N LEU A 234 16.26 -7.81 -10.76
CA LEU A 234 15.86 -8.91 -11.65
C LEU A 234 16.35 -10.29 -11.15
N GLY A 235 17.22 -10.34 -10.14
CA GLY A 235 17.84 -11.59 -9.68
C GLY A 235 18.83 -12.18 -10.68
N LEU A 236 19.40 -11.36 -11.58
CA LEU A 236 20.39 -11.79 -12.55
C LEU A 236 21.74 -11.97 -11.84
N SER A 237 22.05 -13.21 -11.43
CA SER A 237 23.39 -13.54 -10.96
C SER A 237 24.36 -13.53 -12.14
N THR A 238 25.48 -12.79 -12.01
CA THR A 238 26.49 -12.56 -13.06
C THR A 238 27.09 -13.85 -13.66
N LEU A 239 26.94 -14.99 -12.99
CA LEU A 239 27.50 -16.29 -13.38
C LEU A 239 26.46 -17.28 -13.97
N GLN A 240 25.17 -16.95 -14.04
CA GLN A 240 24.12 -17.86 -14.49
C GLN A 240 23.63 -17.62 -15.93
N PHE A 241 24.37 -16.86 -16.74
CA PHE A 241 24.07 -16.73 -18.18
C PHE A 241 24.32 -18.02 -18.98
N GLU A 242 24.92 -19.04 -18.36
CA GLU A 242 25.26 -20.32 -18.97
C GLU A 242 24.20 -21.39 -18.63
N ASP A 243 23.19 -21.46 -19.48
CA ASP A 243 22.53 -22.70 -19.91
C ASP A 243 21.65 -23.51 -18.92
N GLN A 244 21.02 -22.88 -17.92
CA GLN A 244 19.98 -23.56 -17.13
C GLN A 244 18.60 -23.45 -17.82
N GLY A 245 18.18 -24.54 -18.47
CA GLY A 245 16.98 -24.64 -19.30
C GLY A 245 15.64 -24.26 -18.65
N ASP A 246 15.03 -23.23 -19.24
CA ASP A 246 13.66 -23.11 -19.78
C ASP A 246 12.39 -23.24 -18.92
N LEU A 247 12.39 -23.64 -17.64
CA LEU A 247 11.08 -23.89 -16.96
C LEU A 247 10.72 -23.14 -15.68
N ASP A 248 11.63 -22.53 -14.92
CA ASP A 248 11.24 -21.96 -13.59
C ASP A 248 11.71 -20.53 -13.30
N SER A 249 12.22 -19.78 -14.28
CA SER A 249 12.62 -18.37 -14.10
C SER A 249 11.44 -17.38 -14.09
N THR A 250 10.26 -17.79 -13.62
CA THR A 250 9.05 -16.95 -13.65
C THR A 250 9.02 -15.89 -12.55
N PHE A 251 9.94 -15.96 -11.58
CA PHE A 251 9.95 -15.07 -10.43
C PHE A 251 11.19 -14.19 -10.40
N GLU A 252 11.03 -12.96 -10.88
CA GLU A 252 11.97 -11.87 -10.63
C GLU A 252 11.70 -11.33 -9.20
N PRO A 253 12.61 -11.51 -8.24
CA PRO A 253 12.34 -11.25 -6.82
C PRO A 253 11.98 -9.78 -6.54
N GLY A 254 12.60 -8.83 -7.25
CA GLY A 254 12.28 -7.41 -7.13
C GLY A 254 10.87 -7.07 -7.61
N VAL A 255 10.42 -7.65 -8.71
CA VAL A 255 9.04 -7.45 -9.22
C VAL A 255 8.02 -8.02 -8.25
N LEU A 256 8.26 -9.20 -7.68
CA LEU A 256 7.40 -9.75 -6.66
C LEU A 256 7.30 -8.82 -5.45
N LEU A 257 8.44 -8.36 -4.94
CA LEU A 257 8.49 -7.47 -3.79
C LEU A 257 7.73 -6.17 -4.08
N ALA A 258 7.90 -5.59 -5.27
CA ALA A 258 7.16 -4.41 -5.72
C ALA A 258 5.65 -4.65 -5.70
N VAL A 259 5.18 -5.78 -6.26
CA VAL A 259 3.76 -6.14 -6.25
C VAL A 259 3.24 -6.35 -4.82
N LEU A 260 4.03 -6.98 -3.93
CA LEU A 260 3.66 -7.19 -2.54
C LEU A 260 3.55 -5.87 -1.77
N CYS A 261 4.46 -4.92 -1.97
CA CYS A 261 4.38 -3.60 -1.33
C CYS A 261 3.21 -2.78 -1.86
N ILE A 262 2.93 -2.81 -3.17
CA ILE A 262 1.73 -2.17 -3.74
C ILE A 262 0.46 -2.83 -3.19
N LEU A 263 0.44 -4.16 -3.02
CA LEU A 263 -0.65 -4.87 -2.38
C LEU A 263 -0.85 -4.45 -0.93
N LEU A 264 0.22 -4.41 -0.14
CA LEU A 264 0.16 -3.96 1.25
C LEU A 264 -0.35 -2.51 1.34
N TRP A 265 0.17 -1.62 0.50
CA TRP A 265 -0.29 -0.24 0.40
C TRP A 265 -1.78 -0.16 0.06
N ASN A 266 -2.23 -0.90 -0.94
CA ASN A 266 -3.64 -0.95 -1.32
C ASN A 266 -4.52 -1.48 -0.18
N LEU A 267 -4.07 -2.49 0.58
CA LEU A 267 -4.78 -3.01 1.75
C LEU A 267 -4.90 -1.96 2.87
N CYS A 268 -3.85 -1.16 3.10
CA CYS A 268 -3.88 -0.07 4.08
C CYS A 268 -4.91 1.01 3.71
N ILE A 269 -4.92 1.46 2.46
CA ILE A 269 -5.92 2.40 1.95
C ILE A 269 -7.32 1.78 1.93
N TYR A 270 -7.42 0.50 1.63
CA TYR A 270 -8.68 -0.20 1.59
C TYR A 270 -9.35 -0.29 2.97
N ARG A 271 -8.55 -0.58 4.01
CA ARG A 271 -9.01 -0.54 5.42
C ARG A 271 -9.68 0.80 5.72
N GLU A 272 -9.05 1.88 5.24
CA GLU A 272 -9.55 3.24 5.39
C GLU A 272 -10.85 3.49 4.60
N PHE A 273 -10.93 3.10 3.34
CA PHE A 273 -12.17 3.22 2.56
C PHE A 273 -13.34 2.46 3.16
N ARG A 274 -13.09 1.26 3.69
CA ARG A 274 -14.11 0.47 4.38
C ARG A 274 -14.63 1.23 5.61
N SER A 275 -13.74 1.85 6.40
CA SER A 275 -14.12 2.72 7.52
C SER A 275 -15.02 3.88 7.08
N ILE A 276 -14.64 4.60 6.02
CA ILE A 276 -15.43 5.71 5.46
C ILE A 276 -16.81 5.24 5.01
N TRP A 277 -16.87 4.10 4.32
CA TRP A 277 -18.11 3.51 3.82
C TRP A 277 -19.08 3.16 4.96
N PHE A 278 -18.57 2.60 6.06
CA PHE A 278 -19.38 2.33 7.25
C PHE A 278 -20.01 3.60 7.83
N VAL A 279 -19.23 4.67 7.98
CA VAL A 279 -19.73 5.96 8.48
C VAL A 279 -20.78 6.53 7.54
N LEU A 280 -20.51 6.51 6.24
CA LEU A 280 -21.41 7.02 5.22
C LEU A 280 -22.74 6.25 5.20
N GLN A 281 -22.69 4.92 5.30
CA GLN A 281 -23.88 4.07 5.42
C GLN A 281 -24.69 4.40 6.68
N GLY A 282 -24.03 4.61 7.82
CA GLY A 282 -24.69 5.01 9.06
C GLY A 282 -25.40 6.36 8.94
N VAL A 283 -24.77 7.33 8.27
CA VAL A 283 -25.36 8.65 7.99
C VAL A 283 -26.62 8.53 7.12
N PHE A 284 -26.58 7.71 6.06
CA PHE A 284 -27.73 7.53 5.17
C PHE A 284 -28.88 6.75 5.82
N LEU A 285 -28.59 5.66 6.54
CA LEU A 285 -29.62 4.84 7.19
C LEU A 285 -30.28 5.55 8.36
N SER A 286 -29.54 6.39 9.11
CA SER A 286 -30.10 7.14 10.23
C SER A 286 -31.16 8.16 9.82
N SER A 287 -31.27 8.50 8.53
CA SER A 287 -32.27 9.46 8.04
C SER A 287 -33.69 8.89 7.98
N GLY A 288 -33.87 7.56 8.02
CA GLY A 288 -35.15 6.92 7.67
C GLY A 288 -35.89 6.21 8.80
N ALA A 289 -35.21 5.73 9.85
CA ALA A 289 -35.80 4.75 10.78
C ALA A 289 -35.47 4.94 12.26
N SER A 290 -34.67 5.94 12.63
CA SER A 290 -34.26 6.14 14.03
C SER A 290 -35.25 6.99 14.80
N GLU A 291 -35.55 6.61 16.05
CA GLU A 291 -36.35 7.40 17.00
C GLU A 291 -35.75 8.80 17.28
N ARG A 292 -34.46 8.98 16.98
CA ARG A 292 -33.77 10.27 17.01
C ARG A 292 -33.08 10.50 15.67
N PRO A 293 -33.80 11.01 14.65
CA PRO A 293 -33.19 11.28 13.36
C PRO A 293 -32.04 12.28 13.55
N LEU A 294 -30.87 11.96 13.00
CA LEU A 294 -29.80 12.94 12.85
C LEU A 294 -30.36 14.12 12.05
N SER A 295 -30.11 15.35 12.51
CA SER A 295 -30.56 16.51 11.75
C SER A 295 -29.94 16.47 10.35
N GLY A 296 -30.73 16.75 9.31
CA GLY A 296 -30.26 16.66 7.92
C GLY A 296 -28.97 17.45 7.67
N ARG A 297 -28.78 18.57 8.40
CA ARG A 297 -27.54 19.36 8.38
C ARG A 297 -26.32 18.58 8.90
N ARG A 298 -26.45 17.81 9.99
CA ARG A 298 -25.37 16.97 10.54
C ARG A 298 -25.03 15.84 9.58
N ALA A 299 -26.06 15.19 9.03
CA ALA A 299 -25.90 14.12 8.05
C ALA A 299 -25.17 14.63 6.80
N ALA A 300 -25.59 15.78 6.25
CA ALA A 300 -24.94 16.40 5.11
C ALA A 300 -23.48 16.79 5.39
N ALA A 301 -23.20 17.37 6.56
CA ALA A 301 -21.83 17.72 6.96
C ALA A 301 -20.92 16.48 7.07
N MET A 302 -21.40 15.41 7.71
CA MET A 302 -20.66 14.14 7.80
C MET A 302 -20.44 13.50 6.44
N ALA A 303 -21.46 13.49 5.58
CA ALA A 303 -21.33 12.97 4.22
C ALA A 303 -20.29 13.78 3.42
N PHE A 304 -20.30 15.10 3.50
CA PHE A 304 -19.32 15.97 2.84
C PHE A 304 -17.88 15.66 3.31
N VAL A 305 -17.69 15.52 4.62
CA VAL A 305 -16.38 15.20 5.20
C VAL A 305 -15.90 13.81 4.80
N CYS A 306 -16.80 12.81 4.78
CA CYS A 306 -16.50 11.46 4.28
C CYS A 306 -16.08 11.46 2.81
N LEU A 307 -16.77 12.25 1.97
CA LEU A 307 -16.42 12.39 0.56
C LEU A 307 -15.05 13.06 0.38
N GLY A 308 -14.74 14.09 1.15
CA GLY A 308 -13.42 14.73 1.15
C GLY A 308 -12.31 13.75 1.56
N ARG A 309 -12.52 13.00 2.65
CA ARG A 309 -11.59 11.95 3.12
C ARG A 309 -11.38 10.86 2.06
N ALA A 310 -12.46 10.42 1.40
CA ALA A 310 -12.39 9.42 0.33
C ALA A 310 -11.63 9.95 -0.90
N ALA A 311 -11.82 11.22 -1.27
CA ALA A 311 -11.12 11.84 -2.38
C ALA A 311 -9.61 11.95 -2.11
N ILE A 312 -9.22 12.34 -0.90
CA ILE A 312 -7.82 12.41 -0.47
C ILE A 312 -7.20 11.00 -0.43
N GLY A 313 -7.87 10.04 0.21
CA GLY A 313 -7.42 8.64 0.25
C GLY A 313 -7.27 8.02 -1.14
N GLY A 314 -8.18 8.32 -2.07
CA GLY A 314 -8.08 7.87 -3.46
C GLY A 314 -6.94 8.52 -4.22
N SER A 315 -6.66 9.80 -3.96
CA SER A 315 -5.52 10.49 -4.55
C SER A 315 -4.19 9.93 -4.02
N LEU A 316 -4.11 9.64 -2.71
CA LEU A 316 -2.97 8.96 -2.09
C LEU A 316 -2.78 7.54 -2.64
N LEU A 317 -3.86 6.78 -2.87
CA LEU A 317 -3.79 5.46 -3.49
C LEU A 317 -3.05 5.50 -4.82
N VAL A 318 -3.44 6.42 -5.70
CA VAL A 318 -2.84 6.61 -7.03
C VAL A 318 -1.39 7.08 -6.88
N ALA A 319 -1.15 8.12 -6.08
CA ALA A 319 0.18 8.68 -5.89
C ALA A 319 1.17 7.67 -5.30
N GLY A 320 0.78 6.96 -4.25
CA GLY A 320 1.59 5.93 -3.60
C GLY A 320 1.85 4.73 -4.50
N SER A 321 0.86 4.30 -5.29
CA SER A 321 1.05 3.20 -6.25
C SER A 321 2.04 3.58 -7.36
N LEU A 322 1.93 4.80 -7.90
CA LEU A 322 2.88 5.32 -8.90
C LEU A 322 4.29 5.45 -8.32
N TRP A 323 4.41 5.96 -7.09
CA TRP A 323 5.70 6.14 -6.44
C TRP A 323 6.39 4.80 -6.12
N LEU A 324 5.66 3.83 -5.57
CA LEU A 324 6.19 2.49 -5.31
C LEU A 324 6.60 1.77 -6.60
N ALA A 325 5.79 1.87 -7.66
CA ALA A 325 6.10 1.25 -8.94
C ALA A 325 7.30 1.90 -9.66
N GLY A 326 7.60 3.17 -9.35
CA GLY A 326 8.78 3.88 -9.87
C GLY A 326 10.09 3.58 -9.13
N THR A 327 10.03 2.88 -7.99
CA THR A 327 11.22 2.59 -7.18
C THR A 327 11.92 1.33 -7.68
N THR A 328 13.18 1.44 -8.12
CA THR A 328 13.99 0.31 -8.63
C THR A 328 14.84 -0.36 -7.56
N SER A 329 15.14 0.34 -6.47
CA SER A 329 15.92 -0.20 -5.35
C SER A 329 15.03 -0.95 -4.35
N ILE A 330 15.39 -2.20 -4.05
CA ILE A 330 14.66 -3.07 -3.11
C ILE A 330 14.55 -2.43 -1.72
N THR A 331 15.65 -1.87 -1.21
CA THR A 331 15.70 -1.24 0.13
C THR A 331 14.84 0.01 0.17
N GLU A 332 14.91 0.84 -0.87
CA GLU A 332 14.09 2.05 -0.97
C GLU A 332 12.60 1.70 -1.08
N LEU A 333 12.25 0.63 -1.79
CA LEU A 333 10.87 0.21 -1.99
C LEU A 333 10.21 -0.17 -0.66
N MET A 334 10.92 -0.90 0.21
CA MET A 334 10.45 -1.22 1.56
C MET A 334 10.31 0.05 2.43
N LEU A 335 11.31 0.93 2.40
CA LEU A 335 11.29 2.19 3.16
C LEU A 335 10.15 3.11 2.72
N ASN A 336 9.94 3.23 1.41
CA ASN A 336 8.87 4.03 0.81
C ASN A 336 7.49 3.47 1.19
N SER A 337 7.32 2.14 1.22
CA SER A 337 6.08 1.51 1.68
C SER A 337 5.75 1.86 3.14
N VAL A 338 6.73 1.82 4.03
CA VAL A 338 6.54 2.18 5.45
C VAL A 338 6.28 3.68 5.61
N ALA A 339 6.97 4.52 4.84
CA ALA A 339 6.76 5.96 4.85
C ALA A 339 5.32 6.32 4.41
N LEU A 340 4.80 5.66 3.37
CA LEU A 340 3.42 5.84 2.93
C LEU A 340 2.41 5.44 4.01
N GLU A 341 2.64 4.35 4.73
CA GLU A 341 1.80 3.97 5.87
C GLU A 341 1.81 5.05 6.95
N ALA A 342 2.97 5.62 7.28
CA ALA A 342 3.07 6.71 8.25
C ALA A 342 2.26 7.94 7.82
N VAL A 343 2.23 8.26 6.52
CA VAL A 343 1.43 9.38 5.96
C VAL A 343 -0.07 9.17 6.20
N LEU A 344 -0.57 7.93 6.14
CA LEU A 344 -1.98 7.64 6.43
C LEU A 344 -2.35 7.87 7.90
N HIS A 345 -1.41 7.69 8.83
CA HIS A 345 -1.63 7.88 10.27
C HIS A 345 -1.45 9.33 10.75
N VAL A 346 -1.12 10.27 9.84
CA VAL A 346 -0.91 11.67 10.23
C VAL A 346 -2.16 12.29 10.86
N ASP A 347 -3.37 11.94 10.41
CA ASP A 347 -4.60 12.48 11.00
C ASP A 347 -4.80 12.03 12.45
N GLU A 348 -4.46 10.78 12.75
CA GLU A 348 -4.49 10.21 14.10
C GLU A 348 -3.49 10.92 15.01
N PHE A 349 -2.30 11.28 14.49
CA PHE A 349 -1.31 12.05 15.24
C PHE A 349 -1.75 13.48 15.54
N ILE A 350 -2.36 14.16 14.56
CA ILE A 350 -2.95 15.50 14.78
C ILE A 350 -4.05 15.41 15.83
N PHE A 351 -4.94 14.43 15.71
CA PHE A 351 -6.05 14.23 16.63
C PHE A 351 -5.55 13.98 18.05
N SER A 352 -4.62 13.07 18.22
CA SER A 352 -4.09 12.68 19.52
C SER A 352 -3.25 13.80 20.17
N GLY A 353 -2.50 14.56 19.35
CA GLY A 353 -1.60 15.60 19.83
C GLY A 353 -2.25 16.97 20.07
N LEU A 354 -3.28 17.33 19.29
CA LEU A 354 -3.86 18.68 19.32
C LEU A 354 -5.27 18.75 19.89
N LEU A 355 -6.02 17.64 19.94
CA LEU A 355 -7.40 17.69 20.44
C LEU A 355 -7.44 17.81 21.98
N PRO A 356 -8.16 18.79 22.56
CA PRO A 356 -8.38 18.89 24.00
C PRO A 356 -8.97 17.61 24.59
N THR A 357 -8.47 17.20 25.76
CA THR A 357 -8.90 15.99 26.46
C THR A 357 -10.41 15.93 26.70
N ARG A 358 -11.07 17.09 26.88
CA ARG A 358 -12.53 17.17 27.02
C ARG A 358 -13.26 16.66 25.78
N LEU A 359 -12.81 17.09 24.59
CA LEU A 359 -13.38 16.65 23.32
C LEU A 359 -13.07 15.17 23.06
N GLN A 360 -11.87 14.71 23.43
CA GLN A 360 -11.51 13.29 23.35
C GLN A 360 -12.45 12.43 24.22
N GLN A 361 -12.74 12.85 25.45
CA GLN A 361 -13.68 12.15 26.34
C GLN A 361 -15.09 12.12 25.75
N GLN A 362 -15.57 13.23 25.21
CA GLN A 362 -16.91 13.28 24.60
C GLN A 362 -17.03 12.40 23.36
N ILE A 363 -15.97 12.28 22.56
CA ILE A 363 -15.93 11.34 21.42
C ILE A 363 -15.93 9.88 21.92
N GLN A 364 -15.24 9.59 23.02
CA GLN A 364 -15.23 8.26 23.64
C GLN A 364 -16.58 7.89 24.29
N GLU A 365 -17.34 8.88 24.73
CA GLU A 365 -18.68 8.70 25.30
C GLU A 365 -19.77 8.54 24.22
N LEU A 366 -19.45 8.75 22.93
CA LEU A 366 -20.43 8.56 21.87
C LEU A 366 -20.92 7.10 21.86
N PRO A 367 -22.25 6.88 21.97
CA PRO A 367 -22.81 5.55 21.95
C PRO A 367 -22.53 4.91 20.57
N PRO A 368 -22.15 3.62 20.55
CA PRO A 368 -21.93 2.92 19.30
C PRO A 368 -23.23 2.87 18.49
N VAL A 369 -23.14 3.08 17.17
CA VAL A 369 -24.31 3.07 16.30
C VAL A 369 -24.60 1.64 15.88
N GLN A 370 -25.79 1.17 16.25
CA GLN A 370 -26.27 -0.15 15.85
C GLN A 370 -26.81 -0.07 14.43
N LEU A 371 -26.11 -0.70 13.48
CA LEU A 371 -26.55 -0.80 12.10
C LEU A 371 -27.06 -2.21 11.83
N ARG A 372 -28.35 -2.35 11.55
CA ARG A 372 -28.92 -3.63 11.10
C ARG A 372 -28.54 -3.85 9.64
N ARG A 373 -27.39 -4.50 9.41
CA ARG A 373 -26.87 -4.74 8.06
C ARG A 373 -27.60 -5.89 7.39
N ALA A 374 -28.11 -5.65 6.19
CA ALA A 374 -28.64 -6.74 5.36
C ALA A 374 -27.48 -7.56 4.77
N ARG A 375 -27.55 -8.91 4.87
CA ARG A 375 -26.54 -9.84 4.32
C ARG A 375 -26.18 -9.55 2.85
N ARG A 376 -27.16 -9.12 2.03
CA ARG A 376 -26.94 -8.78 0.60
C ARG A 376 -26.02 -7.58 0.40
N CYS A 377 -26.10 -6.56 1.26
CA CYS A 377 -25.28 -5.36 1.16
C CYS A 377 -23.79 -5.68 1.42
N HIS A 378 -23.51 -6.55 2.40
CA HIS A 378 -22.14 -7.00 2.69
C HIS A 378 -21.50 -7.74 1.50
N ARG A 379 -22.26 -8.59 0.79
CA ARG A 379 -21.74 -9.28 -0.41
C ARG A 379 -21.41 -8.30 -1.53
N ALA A 380 -22.30 -7.35 -1.82
CA ALA A 380 -22.08 -6.34 -2.84
C ALA A 380 -20.91 -5.43 -2.51
N GLU A 381 -20.80 -4.99 -1.25
CA GLU A 381 -19.67 -4.22 -0.73
C GLU A 381 -18.37 -4.97 -0.94
N ASN A 382 -18.24 -6.20 -0.44
CA ASN A 382 -17.02 -6.99 -0.57
C ASN A 382 -16.67 -7.25 -2.04
N LEU A 383 -17.65 -7.41 -2.94
CA LEU A 383 -17.41 -7.58 -4.37
C LEU A 383 -16.87 -6.31 -5.02
N VAL A 384 -17.51 -5.16 -4.78
CA VAL A 384 -17.04 -3.84 -5.29
C VAL A 384 -15.63 -3.59 -4.80
N LEU A 385 -15.44 -3.80 -3.51
CA LEU A 385 -14.18 -3.62 -2.84
C LEU A 385 -13.07 -4.56 -3.36
N ALA A 386 -13.37 -5.85 -3.57
CA ALA A 386 -12.43 -6.80 -4.18
C ALA A 386 -12.11 -6.42 -5.62
N SER A 387 -13.10 -5.93 -6.38
CA SER A 387 -12.88 -5.45 -7.76
C SER A 387 -12.00 -4.20 -7.81
N LEU A 388 -12.16 -3.27 -6.86
CA LEU A 388 -11.32 -2.08 -6.73
C LEU A 388 -9.88 -2.46 -6.37
N LEU A 389 -9.70 -3.39 -5.43
CA LEU A 389 -8.38 -3.91 -5.06
C LEU A 389 -7.70 -4.62 -6.24
N ALA A 390 -8.42 -5.46 -6.97
CA ALA A 390 -7.89 -6.11 -8.17
C ALA A 390 -7.51 -5.09 -9.24
N ALA A 391 -8.36 -4.09 -9.49
CA ALA A 391 -8.08 -3.03 -10.45
C ALA A 391 -6.86 -2.18 -10.04
N SER A 392 -6.74 -1.82 -8.76
CA SER A 392 -5.60 -1.03 -8.25
C SER A 392 -4.28 -1.80 -8.22
N LEU A 393 -4.32 -3.13 -8.29
CA LEU A 393 -3.13 -3.99 -8.46
C LEU A 393 -2.78 -4.20 -9.93
N LEU A 394 -3.79 -4.54 -10.73
CA LEU A 394 -3.61 -4.86 -12.15
C LEU A 394 -3.20 -3.63 -12.95
N LEU A 395 -3.68 -2.44 -12.60
CA LEU A 395 -3.37 -1.22 -13.34
C LEU A 395 -1.88 -0.82 -13.25
N PRO A 396 -1.25 -0.67 -12.06
CA PRO A 396 0.20 -0.43 -11.98
C PRO A 396 1.01 -1.59 -12.57
N TYR A 397 0.58 -2.84 -12.37
CA TYR A 397 1.26 -3.98 -12.96
C TYR A 397 1.27 -3.94 -14.49
N ALA A 398 0.11 -3.70 -15.11
CA ALA A 398 -0.03 -3.69 -16.56
C ALA A 398 0.61 -2.46 -17.21
N LEU A 399 0.52 -1.28 -16.58
CA LEU A 399 1.03 -0.03 -17.14
C LEU A 399 2.51 0.22 -16.86
N LEU A 400 3.04 -0.23 -15.72
CA LEU A 400 4.39 0.11 -15.28
C LEU A 400 5.31 -1.11 -15.27
N LEU A 401 4.92 -2.19 -14.56
CA LEU A 401 5.81 -3.35 -14.38
C LEU A 401 5.94 -4.20 -15.64
N ARG A 402 4.87 -4.42 -16.40
CA ARG A 402 4.89 -5.26 -17.60
C ARG A 402 5.76 -4.69 -18.73
N PRO A 403 5.72 -3.39 -19.06
CA PRO A 403 6.64 -2.83 -20.05
C PRO A 403 8.11 -2.98 -19.65
N LEU A 404 8.43 -2.84 -18.35
CA LEU A 404 9.79 -3.01 -17.83
C LEU A 404 10.32 -4.43 -18.08
N SER A 405 9.54 -5.45 -17.73
CA SER A 405 9.97 -6.85 -17.94
C SER A 405 10.11 -7.20 -19.42
N GLN A 406 9.21 -6.68 -20.27
CA GLN A 406 9.28 -6.89 -21.72
C GLN A 406 10.51 -6.22 -22.35
N GLN A 407 10.86 -5.00 -21.92
CA GLN A 407 12.04 -4.30 -22.40
C GLN A 407 13.33 -5.00 -21.97
N ALA A 408 13.41 -5.48 -20.73
CA ALA A 408 14.55 -6.25 -20.23
C ALA A 408 14.76 -7.55 -21.04
N GLY A 409 13.69 -8.30 -21.29
CA GLY A 409 13.76 -9.58 -22.03
C GLY A 409 14.11 -9.44 -23.53
N SER A 410 13.69 -8.35 -24.19
CA SER A 410 13.93 -8.13 -25.61
C SER A 410 15.42 -7.91 -25.94
N GLY A 411 16.15 -7.24 -25.04
CA GLY A 411 17.59 -7.00 -25.18
C GLY A 411 18.40 -8.31 -25.21
N HIS A 412 18.00 -9.29 -24.39
CA HIS A 412 18.70 -10.57 -24.28
C HIS A 412 18.60 -11.41 -25.58
N LYS A 413 17.42 -11.42 -26.23
CA LYS A 413 17.21 -12.18 -27.48
C LYS A 413 18.03 -11.64 -28.65
N HIS A 414 18.28 -10.33 -28.69
CA HIS A 414 19.13 -9.75 -29.73
C HIS A 414 20.60 -10.12 -29.54
N GLY A 415 21.11 -10.12 -28.30
CA GLY A 415 22.49 -10.51 -28.00
C GLY A 415 22.84 -11.93 -28.49
N LYS A 416 21.97 -12.92 -28.23
CA LYS A 416 22.18 -14.31 -28.69
C LYS A 416 22.29 -14.44 -30.21
N ARG A 417 21.54 -13.65 -30.99
CA ARG A 417 21.60 -13.68 -32.47
C ARG A 417 22.90 -13.14 -33.05
N TYR A 418 23.56 -12.20 -32.37
CA TYR A 418 24.85 -11.67 -32.84
C TYR A 418 25.99 -12.64 -32.58
N ASN A 419 26.03 -13.29 -31.40
CA ASN A 419 27.07 -14.28 -31.08
C ASN A 419 26.99 -15.53 -31.97
N ALA A 420 25.78 -15.97 -32.34
CA ALA A 420 25.60 -17.12 -33.23
C ALA A 420 26.01 -16.87 -34.70
N LYS A 421 26.28 -15.62 -35.11
CA LYS A 421 26.75 -15.28 -36.47
C LYS A 421 28.26 -14.99 -36.54
N SER A 422 28.93 -14.80 -35.40
CA SER A 422 30.37 -14.57 -35.36
C SER A 422 31.19 -15.81 -34.99
N SER A 423 30.52 -16.93 -34.76
CA SER A 423 31.10 -18.27 -34.61
C SER A 423 30.82 -19.06 -35.88
#